data_AF-G8SI29-F1
#
_entry.id   AF-G8SI29-F1
#
_cell.length_a   1.000
_cell.length_b   1.000
_cell.length_c   1.000
_cell.angle_alpha   90.00
_cell.angle_beta   90.00
_cell.angle_gamma   90.00
#
_symmetry.space_group_name_H-M   'P 1'
#
loop_
_entity.id
_entity.type
_entity.pdbx_description
1 polymer ?
#
loop_
_entity_poly.entity_id
_entity_poly.type
_entity_poly.pdbx_seq_one_letter_code
_entity_poly.pdbx_strand_id
1 'polypeptide(L)'
;MHPSLPPPADRAVTPAAASRTLPPARFAQAILLNPGPAIRALNRSTLPAGQRLALLAEALLRLGRTEPAITAAIQAVTVVGAQRPMPATDLLAASTVCTDIAVWVGDLGAARACTTLEQLALDWDDHPRRFLAVALRAVALYQHTSCRTGLALLDRLTGFYQARNSSDPIGQTLTSTVRLMTDICASSHRPPAPLRADPVPGGLLHPDITHPNAGYLQSRLLRHPGRHTCQ
;
A
#
# COMPACT_ATOMS: atom_id res chain seq x y z
N MET A 1 -74.36 22.70 -1.38
CA MET A 1 -73.60 21.52 -1.83
C MET A 1 -72.30 22.01 -2.46
N HIS A 2 -71.21 21.92 -1.70
CA HIS A 2 -69.82 21.98 -2.20
C HIS A 2 -68.95 21.28 -1.15
N PRO A 3 -68.28 20.16 -1.46
CA PRO A 3 -67.37 19.54 -0.52
C PRO A 3 -66.02 20.28 -0.54
N SER A 4 -65.61 20.77 0.62
CA SER A 4 -64.27 21.31 0.84
C SER A 4 -63.24 20.19 0.75
N LEU A 5 -62.29 20.31 -0.17
CA LEU A 5 -61.12 19.42 -0.27
C LEU A 5 -60.20 19.62 0.96
N PRO A 6 -59.66 18.54 1.56
CA PRO A 6 -58.63 18.66 2.58
C PRO A 6 -57.31 19.18 1.97
N PRO A 7 -56.48 19.92 2.73
CA PRO A 7 -55.20 20.40 2.25
C PRO A 7 -54.24 19.23 1.95
N PRO A 8 -53.30 19.40 1.00
CA PRO A 8 -52.36 18.35 0.64
C PRO A 8 -51.50 18.00 1.86
N ALA A 9 -51.48 16.71 2.19
CA ALA A 9 -50.62 16.15 3.20
C ALA A 9 -49.18 16.61 2.99
N ASP A 10 -48.59 17.18 4.04
CA ASP A 10 -47.15 17.35 4.20
C ASP A 10 -46.48 16.05 3.79
N ARG A 11 -45.87 16.06 2.59
CA ARG A 11 -44.88 15.05 2.25
C ARG A 11 -43.71 15.29 3.18
N ALA A 12 -43.74 14.60 4.32
CA ALA A 12 -42.58 14.38 5.16
C ALA A 12 -41.43 13.96 4.24
N VAL A 13 -40.48 14.88 4.05
CA VAL A 13 -39.22 14.60 3.39
C VAL A 13 -38.50 13.63 4.31
N THR A 14 -38.61 12.34 4.03
CA THR A 14 -37.77 11.32 4.64
C THR A 14 -36.31 11.67 4.35
N PRO A 15 -35.44 11.89 5.36
CA PRO A 15 -34.01 11.96 5.15
C PRO A 15 -33.49 10.52 4.98
N ALA A 16 -33.88 9.86 3.89
CA ALA A 16 -33.39 8.54 3.51
C ALA A 16 -32.21 8.67 2.54
N ALA A 17 -31.23 9.48 2.92
CA ALA A 17 -29.86 9.31 2.45
C ALA A 17 -29.02 9.02 3.70
N ALA A 18 -29.32 7.90 4.35
CA ALA A 18 -28.36 7.28 5.24
C ALA A 18 -27.08 7.10 4.41
N SER A 19 -26.08 7.94 4.68
CA SER A 19 -24.74 7.85 4.12
C SER A 19 -24.21 6.45 4.43
N ARG A 20 -24.45 5.50 3.52
CA ARG A 20 -23.92 4.14 3.61
C ARG A 20 -22.42 4.29 3.53
N THR A 21 -21.81 4.32 4.70
CA THR A 21 -20.36 4.34 4.85
C THR A 21 -19.89 2.98 4.39
N LEU A 22 -19.17 2.94 3.26
CA LEU A 22 -18.54 1.71 2.83
C LEU A 22 -17.43 1.38 3.85
N PRO A 23 -17.32 0.12 4.31
CA PRO A 23 -16.18 -0.27 5.14
C PRO A 23 -14.88 -0.04 4.35
N PRO A 24 -13.74 0.18 5.03
CA PRO A 24 -12.44 0.42 4.39
C PRO A 24 -12.10 -0.60 3.29
N ALA A 25 -12.41 -1.88 3.49
CA ALA A 25 -12.20 -2.95 2.50
C ALA A 25 -13.00 -2.76 1.20
N ARG A 26 -14.20 -2.16 1.24
CA ARG A 26 -14.98 -1.85 0.02
C ARG A 26 -14.45 -0.62 -0.69
N PHE A 27 -13.94 0.37 0.04
CA PHE A 27 -13.18 1.45 -0.58
C PHE A 27 -11.94 0.91 -1.26
N ALA A 28 -11.27 -0.05 -0.63
CA ALA A 28 -10.10 -0.66 -1.21
C ALA A 28 -10.38 -1.30 -2.57
N GLN A 29 -11.40 -2.15 -2.64
CA GLN A 29 -11.84 -2.75 -3.90
C GLN A 29 -12.25 -1.69 -4.94
N ALA A 30 -12.96 -0.64 -4.52
CA ALA A 30 -13.37 0.44 -5.42
C ALA A 30 -12.18 1.21 -6.00
N ILE A 31 -11.11 1.41 -5.22
CA ILE A 31 -9.88 2.06 -5.68
C ILE A 31 -9.16 1.20 -6.73
N LEU A 32 -9.17 -0.12 -6.57
CA LEU A 32 -8.61 -1.05 -7.56
C LEU A 32 -9.34 -0.96 -8.90
N LEU A 33 -10.68 -0.96 -8.85
CA LEU A 33 -11.50 -0.97 -10.06
C LEU A 33 -11.62 0.40 -10.72
N ASN A 34 -11.81 1.46 -9.93
CA ASN A 34 -12.17 2.80 -10.42
C ASN A 34 -11.66 3.90 -9.45
N PRO A 35 -10.36 4.26 -9.50
CA PRO A 35 -9.76 5.17 -8.52
C PRO A 35 -10.34 6.59 -8.53
N GLY A 36 -10.75 7.13 -9.69
CA GLY A 36 -11.38 8.45 -9.79
C GLY A 36 -12.72 8.55 -9.04
N PRO A 37 -13.71 7.68 -9.34
CA PRO A 37 -14.93 7.56 -8.56
C PRO A 37 -14.69 7.25 -7.07
N ALA A 38 -13.71 6.41 -6.74
CA ALA A 38 -13.38 6.08 -5.35
C ALA A 38 -12.92 7.31 -4.56
N ILE A 39 -12.10 8.20 -5.13
CA ILE A 39 -11.71 9.48 -4.48
C ILE A 39 -12.94 10.33 -4.14
N ARG A 40 -13.90 10.44 -5.06
CA ARG A 40 -15.14 11.20 -4.79
C ARG A 40 -15.94 10.60 -3.64
N ALA A 41 -15.99 9.27 -3.56
CA ALA A 41 -16.67 8.57 -2.47
C ALA A 41 -15.90 8.72 -1.14
N LEU A 42 -14.57 8.65 -1.14
CA LEU A 42 -13.72 8.87 0.04
C LEU A 42 -13.92 10.28 0.60
N ASN A 43 -13.96 11.30 -0.26
CA ASN A 43 -14.15 12.70 0.15
C ASN A 43 -15.51 12.94 0.81
N ARG A 44 -16.52 12.10 0.52
CA ARG A 44 -17.86 12.16 1.13
C ARG A 44 -18.06 11.14 2.26
N SER A 45 -17.04 10.33 2.56
CA SER A 45 -17.11 9.30 3.59
C SER A 45 -16.94 9.90 4.99
N THR A 46 -17.47 9.19 5.99
CA THR A 46 -17.28 9.49 7.43
C THR A 46 -16.12 8.70 8.04
N LEU A 47 -15.23 8.14 7.21
CA LEU A 47 -14.08 7.39 7.68
C LEU A 47 -13.17 8.27 8.55
N PRO A 48 -12.49 7.68 9.56
CA PRO A 48 -11.46 8.38 10.31
C PRO A 48 -10.46 9.07 9.37
N ALA A 49 -10.06 10.29 9.71
CA ALA A 49 -9.26 11.13 8.82
C ALA A 49 -7.97 10.45 8.36
N GLY A 50 -7.27 9.75 9.26
CA GLY A 50 -6.07 8.98 8.94
C GLY A 50 -6.30 7.87 7.92
N GLN A 51 -7.33 7.03 8.12
CA GLN A 51 -7.69 5.97 7.18
C GLN A 51 -8.09 6.53 5.81
N ARG A 52 -8.89 7.60 5.80
CA ARG A 52 -9.31 8.27 4.57
C ARG A 52 -8.11 8.82 3.79
N LEU A 53 -7.14 9.43 4.47
CA LEU A 53 -5.93 9.97 3.85
C LEU A 53 -5.03 8.86 3.28
N ALA A 54 -4.88 7.74 3.99
CA ALA A 54 -4.10 6.61 3.52
C ALA A 54 -4.74 5.97 2.26
N LEU A 55 -6.06 5.75 2.25
CA LEU A 55 -6.79 5.29 1.05
C LEU A 55 -6.73 6.29 -0.11
N LEU A 56 -6.78 7.59 0.21
CA LEU A 56 -6.64 8.65 -0.79
C LEU A 56 -5.24 8.62 -1.43
N ALA A 57 -4.19 8.41 -0.64
CA ALA A 57 -2.82 8.30 -1.14
C ALA A 57 -2.69 7.16 -2.16
N GLU A 58 -3.23 5.98 -1.86
CA GLU A 58 -3.21 4.83 -2.77
C GLU A 58 -4.01 5.09 -4.05
N ALA A 59 -5.18 5.73 -3.94
CA ALA A 59 -6.00 6.09 -5.09
C ALA A 59 -5.32 7.12 -6.01
N LEU A 60 -4.65 8.11 -5.42
CA LEU A 60 -3.88 9.13 -6.15
C LEU A 60 -2.68 8.50 -6.85
N LEU A 61 -1.97 7.59 -6.16
CA LEU A 61 -0.87 6.84 -6.76
C LEU A 61 -1.35 6.03 -7.96
N ARG A 62 -2.54 5.42 -7.88
CA ARG A 62 -3.16 4.69 -8.99
C ARG A 62 -3.49 5.56 -10.21
N LEU A 63 -3.76 6.84 -9.99
CA LEU A 63 -3.97 7.83 -11.05
C LEU A 63 -2.67 8.47 -11.55
N GLY A 64 -1.50 8.00 -11.10
CA GLY A 64 -0.20 8.59 -11.43
C GLY A 64 0.05 9.96 -10.78
N ARG A 65 -0.77 10.35 -9.79
CA ARG A 65 -0.65 11.63 -9.06
C ARG A 65 0.29 11.46 -7.87
N THR A 66 1.58 11.29 -8.17
CA THR A 66 2.61 10.93 -7.20
C THR A 66 2.78 11.95 -6.06
N GLU A 67 2.97 13.24 -6.38
CA GLU A 67 3.16 14.29 -5.37
C GLU A 67 1.98 14.42 -4.40
N PRO A 68 0.72 14.50 -4.87
CA PRO A 68 -0.45 14.43 -4.00
C PRO A 68 -0.52 13.14 -3.17
N ALA A 69 -0.11 11.99 -3.72
CA ALA A 69 -0.12 10.71 -3.00
C ALA A 69 0.85 10.71 -1.82
N ILE A 70 2.08 11.22 -2.03
CA ILE A 70 3.09 11.36 -0.96
C ILE A 70 2.53 12.26 0.15
N THR A 71 1.99 13.42 -0.23
CA THR A 71 1.42 14.38 0.73
C THR A 71 0.32 13.73 1.58
N ALA A 72 -0.62 13.02 0.94
CA ALA A 72 -1.71 12.35 1.64
C ALA A 72 -1.20 11.23 2.57
N ALA A 73 -0.17 10.48 2.17
CA ALA A 73 0.41 9.41 2.99
C ALA A 73 1.12 9.95 4.25
N ILE A 74 1.91 11.01 4.12
CA ILE A 74 2.57 11.68 5.25
C ILE A 74 1.54 12.28 6.20
N GLN A 75 0.48 12.90 5.67
CA GLN A 75 -0.62 13.42 6.47
C GLN A 75 -1.36 12.31 7.21
N ALA A 76 -1.56 11.14 6.61
CA ALA A 76 -2.18 10.00 7.28
C ALA A 76 -1.41 9.59 8.54
N VAL A 77 -0.09 9.39 8.42
CA VAL A 77 0.78 9.03 9.57
C VAL A 77 0.74 10.12 10.63
N THR A 78 0.86 11.38 10.23
CA THR A 78 0.83 12.54 11.15
C THR A 78 -0.49 12.62 11.93
N VAL A 79 -1.62 12.51 11.22
CA VAL A 79 -2.96 12.59 11.83
C VAL A 79 -3.21 11.43 12.77
N VAL A 80 -2.77 10.22 12.44
CA VAL A 80 -2.94 9.07 13.32
C VAL A 80 -2.01 9.16 14.54
N GLY A 81 -0.74 9.51 14.34
CA GLY A 81 0.26 9.63 15.42
C GLY A 81 -0.04 10.74 16.43
N ALA A 82 -0.82 11.75 16.03
CA ALA A 82 -1.28 12.82 16.91
C ALA A 82 -2.43 12.40 17.86
N GLN A 83 -3.09 11.26 17.62
CA GLN A 83 -4.23 10.82 18.43
C GLN A 83 -3.78 10.31 19.80
N ARG A 84 -4.65 10.48 20.80
CA ARG A 84 -4.47 10.04 22.20
C ARG A 84 -5.79 9.43 22.72
N PRO A 85 -5.84 8.12 23.03
CA PRO A 85 -4.79 7.12 22.78
C PRO A 85 -4.53 6.92 21.29
N MET A 86 -3.32 6.48 20.94
CA MET A 86 -2.92 6.26 19.55
C MET A 86 -3.49 4.92 19.04
N PRO A 87 -4.27 4.90 17.95
CA PRO A 87 -4.80 3.65 17.41
C PRO A 87 -3.72 2.89 16.62
N ALA A 88 -3.12 1.87 17.24
CA ALA A 88 -2.01 1.09 16.69
C ALA A 88 -2.29 0.55 15.28
N THR A 89 -3.46 -0.05 15.06
CA THR A 89 -3.86 -0.61 13.76
C THR A 89 -3.89 0.44 12.65
N ASP A 90 -4.39 1.64 12.96
CA ASP A 90 -4.45 2.74 11.99
C ASP A 90 -3.07 3.31 11.70
N LEU A 91 -2.20 3.36 12.72
CA LEU A 91 -0.84 3.85 12.53
C LEU A 91 -0.04 2.87 11.68
N LEU A 92 -0.11 1.57 11.97
CA LEU A 92 0.50 0.52 11.15
C LEU A 92 0.05 0.60 9.70
N ALA A 93 -1.25 0.76 9.47
CA ALA A 93 -1.80 0.91 8.13
C ALA A 93 -1.25 2.16 7.42
N ALA A 94 -1.32 3.33 8.06
CA ALA A 94 -0.81 4.58 7.49
C ALA A 94 0.69 4.53 7.22
N SER A 95 1.48 3.99 8.16
CA SER A 95 2.93 3.82 8.02
C SER A 95 3.28 2.83 6.91
N THR A 96 2.49 1.78 6.72
CA THR A 96 2.68 0.83 5.61
C THR A 96 2.49 1.51 4.27
N VAL A 97 1.40 2.26 4.09
CA VAL A 97 1.13 3.01 2.85
C VAL A 97 2.22 4.04 2.58
N CYS A 98 2.63 4.81 3.60
CA CYS A 98 3.69 5.81 3.46
C CYS A 98 5.03 5.18 3.08
N THR A 99 5.38 4.05 3.68
CA THR A 99 6.63 3.33 3.40
C THR A 99 6.64 2.73 2.01
N ASP A 100 5.55 2.09 1.58
CA ASP A 100 5.44 1.54 0.22
C ASP A 100 5.53 2.65 -0.84
N ILE A 101 4.88 3.80 -0.60
CA ILE A 101 5.00 4.96 -1.50
C ILE A 101 6.44 5.46 -1.56
N ALA A 102 7.16 5.52 -0.45
CA ALA A 102 8.57 5.91 -0.43
C ALA A 102 9.44 4.98 -1.30
N VAL A 103 9.23 3.65 -1.21
CA VAL A 103 9.90 2.66 -2.08
C VAL A 103 9.46 2.82 -3.55
N TRP A 104 8.18 3.06 -3.79
CA TRP A 104 7.62 3.23 -5.12
C TRP A 104 8.17 4.46 -5.85
N VAL A 105 8.49 5.53 -5.14
CA VAL A 105 9.06 6.75 -5.73
C VAL A 105 10.59 6.76 -5.72
N GLY A 106 11.23 5.75 -5.13
CA GLY A 106 12.68 5.65 -5.03
C GLY A 106 13.25 6.72 -4.09
N ASP A 107 12.59 6.96 -2.96
CA ASP A 107 13.06 7.89 -1.94
C ASP A 107 14.33 7.33 -1.25
N LEU A 108 15.36 8.18 -1.09
CA LEU A 108 16.63 7.77 -0.46
C LEU A 108 16.47 7.33 1.00
N GLY A 109 15.43 7.81 1.68
CA GLY A 109 15.06 7.42 3.04
C GLY A 109 14.20 6.16 3.12
N ALA A 110 13.78 5.57 2.00
CA ALA A 110 12.84 4.44 1.98
C ALA A 110 13.34 3.21 2.77
N ALA A 111 14.63 2.89 2.70
CA ALA A 111 15.21 1.78 3.47
C ALA A 111 15.10 2.02 4.99
N ARG A 112 15.29 3.26 5.43
CA ARG A 112 15.11 3.65 6.84
C ARG A 112 13.64 3.59 7.24
N ALA A 113 12.74 4.09 6.40
CA ALA A 113 11.29 4.00 6.63
C ALA A 113 10.83 2.54 6.79
N CYS A 114 11.37 1.62 5.98
CA CYS A 114 11.09 0.19 6.11
C CYS A 114 11.58 -0.39 7.44
N THR A 115 12.76 0.00 7.93
CA THR A 115 13.23 -0.42 9.26
C THR A 115 12.35 0.13 10.38
N THR A 116 11.90 1.39 10.29
CA THR A 116 10.93 1.94 11.25
C THR A 116 9.62 1.17 11.24
N LEU A 117 9.09 0.83 10.06
CA LEU A 117 7.87 0.02 9.94
C LEU A 117 8.07 -1.40 10.48
N GLU A 118 9.24 -2.02 10.26
CA GLU A 118 9.56 -3.34 10.82
C GLU A 118 9.52 -3.34 12.34
N GLN A 119 10.15 -2.34 12.98
CA GLN A 119 10.14 -2.19 14.43
C GLN A 119 8.73 -1.93 14.96
N LEU A 120 7.99 -1.05 14.29
CA LEU A 120 6.62 -0.71 14.63
C LEU A 120 5.70 -1.94 14.59
N ALA A 121 5.85 -2.77 13.56
CA ALA A 121 5.11 -4.01 13.42
C ALA A 121 5.51 -5.05 14.49
N LEU A 122 6.79 -5.10 14.87
CA LEU A 122 7.27 -5.94 15.97
C LEU A 122 6.68 -5.52 17.31
N ASP A 123 6.63 -4.22 17.61
CA ASP A 123 6.11 -3.68 18.88
C ASP A 123 4.62 -4.01 19.10
N TRP A 124 3.88 -4.25 18.01
CA TRP A 124 2.45 -4.62 18.02
C TRP A 124 2.15 -6.04 17.56
N ASP A 125 3.16 -6.90 17.49
CA ASP A 125 3.03 -8.31 17.10
C ASP A 125 2.38 -8.54 15.71
N ASP A 126 2.45 -7.55 14.81
CA ASP A 126 1.93 -7.60 13.45
C ASP A 126 2.93 -8.27 12.52
N HIS A 127 2.98 -9.59 12.61
CA HIS A 127 3.85 -10.43 11.80
C HIS A 127 3.70 -10.16 10.29
N PRO A 128 2.48 -10.12 9.69
CA PRO A 128 2.33 -9.82 8.27
C PRO A 128 3.03 -8.51 7.85
N ARG A 129 2.77 -7.40 8.55
CA ARG A 129 3.39 -6.11 8.19
C ARG A 129 4.88 -6.07 8.43
N ARG A 130 5.38 -6.79 9.43
CA ARG A 130 6.82 -6.97 9.64
C ARG A 130 7.48 -7.62 8.42
N PHE A 131 6.89 -8.67 7.87
CA PHE A 131 7.41 -9.34 6.67
C PHE A 131 7.41 -8.42 5.45
N LEU A 132 6.31 -7.69 5.24
CA LEU A 132 6.21 -6.71 4.15
C LEU A 132 7.29 -5.63 4.28
N ALA A 133 7.53 -5.11 5.49
CA ALA A 133 8.57 -4.13 5.75
C ALA A 133 9.97 -4.64 5.38
N VAL A 134 10.29 -5.90 5.70
CA VAL A 134 11.57 -6.53 5.32
C VAL A 134 11.69 -6.69 3.80
N ALA A 135 10.64 -7.16 3.14
CA ALA A 135 10.62 -7.32 1.69
C ALA A 135 10.79 -5.98 0.96
N LEU A 136 10.08 -4.93 1.41
CA LEU A 136 10.22 -3.57 0.90
C LEU A 136 11.61 -2.99 1.17
N ARG A 137 12.20 -3.26 2.35
CA ARG A 137 13.57 -2.84 2.66
C ARG A 137 14.57 -3.42 1.67
N ALA A 138 14.41 -4.70 1.32
CA ALA A 138 15.30 -5.34 0.37
C ALA A 138 15.24 -4.71 -1.02
N VAL A 139 14.03 -4.34 -1.47
CA VAL A 139 13.82 -3.56 -2.69
C VAL A 139 14.50 -2.19 -2.59
N ALA A 140 14.31 -1.46 -1.49
CA ALA A 140 14.93 -0.14 -1.30
C ALA A 140 16.48 -0.21 -1.26
N LEU A 141 17.03 -1.23 -0.61
CA LEU A 141 18.48 -1.48 -0.57
C LEU A 141 19.03 -1.80 -1.96
N TYR A 142 18.30 -2.59 -2.75
CA TYR A 142 18.60 -2.77 -4.16
C TYR A 142 18.52 -1.44 -4.91
N GLN A 143 17.46 -0.63 -4.76
CA GLN A 143 17.32 0.61 -5.53
C GLN A 143 18.47 1.61 -5.26
N HIS A 144 18.93 1.72 -4.01
CA HIS A 144 19.79 2.83 -3.58
C HIS A 144 21.19 2.46 -3.07
N THR A 145 21.39 1.23 -2.61
CA THR A 145 22.62 0.87 -1.86
C THR A 145 23.44 -0.18 -2.57
N SER A 146 22.91 -1.39 -2.73
CA SER A 146 23.66 -2.55 -3.20
C SER A 146 22.70 -3.67 -3.59
N CYS A 147 22.85 -4.19 -4.81
CA CYS A 147 22.17 -5.40 -5.23
C CYS A 147 22.42 -6.55 -4.26
N ARG A 148 23.69 -6.84 -3.93
CA ARG A 148 24.06 -7.97 -3.09
C ARG A 148 23.34 -7.92 -1.74
N THR A 149 23.23 -6.72 -1.15
CA THR A 149 22.56 -6.55 0.15
C THR A 149 21.06 -6.75 0.03
N GLY A 150 20.40 -6.19 -0.99
CA GLY A 150 18.99 -6.42 -1.26
C GLY A 150 18.68 -7.90 -1.52
N LEU A 151 19.51 -8.56 -2.34
CA LEU A 151 19.35 -9.96 -2.71
C LEU A 151 19.51 -10.88 -1.50
N ALA A 152 20.58 -10.68 -0.70
CA ALA A 152 20.80 -11.48 0.51
C ALA A 152 19.66 -11.35 1.53
N LEU A 153 19.03 -10.17 1.62
CA LEU A 153 17.89 -9.96 2.50
C LEU A 153 16.63 -10.69 2.00
N LEU A 154 16.32 -10.62 0.69
CA LEU A 154 15.20 -11.36 0.10
C LEU A 154 15.41 -12.87 0.15
N ASP A 155 16.62 -13.35 -0.10
CA ASP A 155 16.94 -14.78 -0.09
C ASP A 155 16.74 -15.38 1.30
N ARG A 156 17.21 -14.70 2.35
CA ARG A 156 16.96 -15.08 3.75
C ARG A 156 15.46 -15.14 4.07
N LEU A 157 14.70 -14.14 3.60
CA LEU A 157 13.26 -14.11 3.79
C LEU A 157 12.56 -15.25 3.04
N THR A 158 13.01 -15.56 1.82
CA THR A 158 12.52 -16.67 1.00
C THR A 158 12.74 -18.01 1.70
N GLY A 159 13.96 -18.26 2.19
CA GLY A 159 14.30 -19.49 2.91
C GLY A 159 13.46 -19.72 4.16
N PHE A 160 13.13 -18.65 4.90
CA PHE A 160 12.23 -18.73 6.06
C PHE A 160 10.83 -19.23 5.70
N TYR A 161 10.26 -18.75 4.59
CA TYR A 161 8.92 -19.15 4.15
C TYR A 161 8.90 -20.55 3.53
N GLN A 162 9.88 -20.87 2.68
CA GLN A 162 9.99 -22.18 2.06
C GLN A 162 10.19 -23.29 3.10
N ALA A 163 10.93 -23.03 4.19
CA ALA A 163 11.11 -23.99 5.28
C ALA A 163 9.82 -24.30 6.05
N ARG A 164 8.83 -23.38 6.03
CA ARG A 164 7.53 -23.59 6.68
C ARG A 164 6.52 -24.27 5.76
N ASN A 165 6.48 -23.87 4.50
CA ASN A 165 5.59 -24.45 3.50
C ASN A 165 6.11 -24.11 2.09
N SER A 166 6.57 -25.11 1.34
CA SER A 166 7.07 -24.94 -0.04
C SER A 166 6.00 -24.45 -1.02
N SER A 167 4.72 -24.64 -0.69
CA SER A 167 3.58 -24.21 -1.51
C SER A 167 2.99 -22.87 -1.06
N ASP A 168 3.64 -22.16 -0.13
CA ASP A 168 3.18 -20.84 0.33
C ASP A 168 3.22 -19.81 -0.83
N PRO A 169 2.09 -19.16 -1.18
CA PRO A 169 2.03 -18.11 -2.19
C PRO A 169 3.00 -16.94 -1.95
N ILE A 170 3.28 -16.63 -0.68
CA ILE A 170 4.29 -15.63 -0.29
C ILE A 170 5.68 -16.13 -0.67
N GLY A 171 6.00 -17.38 -0.33
CA GLY A 171 7.27 -18.02 -0.71
C GLY A 171 7.50 -18.01 -2.21
N GLN A 172 6.47 -18.27 -3.02
CA GLN A 172 6.55 -18.21 -4.49
C GLN A 172 6.77 -16.78 -5.02
N THR A 173 6.08 -15.80 -4.45
CA THR A 173 6.28 -14.37 -4.80
C THR A 173 7.69 -13.91 -4.46
N LEU A 174 8.23 -14.30 -3.31
CA LEU A 174 9.60 -14.00 -2.93
C LEU A 174 10.62 -14.68 -3.85
N THR A 175 10.42 -15.97 -4.15
CA THR A 175 11.29 -16.74 -5.06
C THR A 175 11.37 -16.09 -6.44
N SER A 176 10.22 -15.71 -7.01
CA SER A 176 10.19 -15.03 -8.31
C SER A 176 10.82 -13.64 -8.27
N THR A 177 10.69 -12.91 -7.15
CA THR A 177 11.33 -11.62 -6.92
C THR A 177 12.86 -11.74 -6.80
N VAL A 178 13.35 -12.76 -6.07
CA VAL A 178 14.79 -13.09 -5.96
C VAL A 178 15.37 -13.38 -7.34
N ARG A 179 14.68 -14.20 -8.15
CA ARG A 179 15.11 -14.50 -9.51
C ARG A 179 15.20 -13.25 -10.37
N LEU A 180 14.15 -12.42 -10.37
CA LEU A 180 14.15 -11.17 -11.12
C LEU A 180 15.28 -10.22 -10.68
N MET A 181 15.49 -10.05 -9.37
CA MET A 181 16.58 -9.22 -8.85
C MET A 181 17.94 -9.77 -9.30
N THR A 182 18.14 -11.09 -9.24
CA THR A 182 19.36 -11.76 -9.71
C THR A 182 19.62 -11.48 -11.18
N ASP A 183 18.61 -11.65 -12.03
CA ASP A 183 18.70 -11.40 -13.47
C ASP A 183 19.05 -9.94 -13.78
N ILE A 184 18.43 -8.99 -13.07
CA ILE A 184 18.73 -7.55 -13.25
C ILE A 184 20.14 -7.21 -12.79
N CYS A 185 20.61 -7.79 -11.68
CA CYS A 185 21.96 -7.53 -11.18
C CYS A 185 23.04 -8.15 -12.05
N ALA A 186 22.79 -9.32 -12.65
CA ALA A 186 23.72 -9.99 -13.55
C ALA A 186 23.83 -9.26 -14.90
N SER A 187 22.72 -8.68 -15.39
CA SER A 187 22.66 -8.11 -16.74
C SER A 187 23.42 -6.79 -16.93
N SER A 188 23.97 -6.17 -15.88
CA SER A 188 24.79 -4.93 -15.89
C SER A 188 24.17 -3.70 -16.59
N HIS A 189 23.11 -3.83 -17.39
CA HIS A 189 22.49 -2.79 -18.20
C HIS A 189 20.99 -3.04 -18.40
N ARG A 190 20.25 -1.95 -18.15
CA ARG A 190 18.82 -1.69 -18.35
C ARG A 190 17.86 -2.79 -17.85
N PRO A 191 16.98 -2.47 -16.89
CA PRO A 191 15.88 -3.39 -16.57
C PRO A 191 15.10 -3.64 -17.87
N PRO A 192 14.54 -4.86 -18.06
CA PRO A 192 13.62 -5.10 -19.17
C PRO A 192 12.60 -3.97 -19.20
N ALA A 193 12.28 -3.47 -20.41
CA ALA A 193 11.39 -2.32 -20.60
C ALA A 193 10.21 -2.43 -19.62
N PRO A 194 9.89 -1.36 -18.87
CA PRO A 194 8.99 -1.46 -17.72
C PRO A 194 7.71 -2.15 -18.17
N LEU A 195 7.55 -3.42 -17.76
CA LEU A 195 6.26 -4.10 -17.79
C LEU A 195 5.29 -3.09 -17.20
N ARG A 196 4.25 -2.69 -17.94
CA ARG A 196 3.27 -1.66 -17.54
C ARG A 196 3.17 -1.66 -16.03
N ALA A 197 3.83 -0.68 -15.40
CA ALA A 197 3.98 -0.63 -13.97
C ALA A 197 2.64 -0.13 -13.45
N ASP A 198 1.63 -0.99 -13.58
CA ASP A 198 0.33 -0.73 -13.04
C ASP A 198 0.59 -0.49 -11.55
N PRO A 199 0.19 0.68 -11.01
CA PRO A 199 0.41 1.02 -9.62
C PRO A 199 -0.25 -0.06 -8.75
N VAL A 200 0.56 -1.04 -8.34
CA VAL A 200 0.03 -2.14 -7.53
C VAL A 200 -0.21 -1.53 -6.15
N PRO A 201 -1.45 -1.60 -5.63
CA PRO A 201 -1.82 -1.15 -4.29
C PRO A 201 -0.77 -1.30 -3.17
N GLY A 202 -0.73 -0.31 -2.28
CA GLY A 202 -0.03 -0.38 -0.98
C GLY A 202 -0.89 -1.03 0.12
N GLY A 203 -0.39 -1.00 1.35
CA GLY A 203 -0.84 -1.86 2.47
C GLY A 203 -2.23 -1.64 3.08
N LEU A 204 -3.12 -0.81 2.52
CA LEU A 204 -4.55 -0.80 2.88
C LEU A 204 -5.42 -1.44 1.81
N LEU A 205 -4.97 -1.43 0.56
CA LEU A 205 -5.59 -2.15 -0.56
C LEU A 205 -5.17 -3.62 -0.65
N HIS A 206 -4.07 -3.98 0.03
CA HIS A 206 -3.69 -5.36 0.36
C HIS A 206 -3.67 -5.54 1.88
N PRO A 207 -4.85 -5.61 2.55
CA PRO A 207 -4.91 -5.98 3.96
C PRO A 207 -4.46 -7.44 4.17
N ASP A 208 -4.46 -8.23 3.08
CA ASP A 208 -4.12 -9.64 3.12
C ASP A 208 -2.80 -9.91 2.39
N ILE A 209 -1.71 -9.78 3.14
CA ILE A 209 -0.37 -10.18 2.71
C ILE A 209 -0.32 -11.69 2.41
N THR A 210 -1.35 -12.47 2.77
CA THR A 210 -1.47 -13.91 2.43
C THR A 210 -1.83 -14.17 0.97
N HIS A 211 -2.28 -13.15 0.23
CA HIS A 211 -2.51 -13.23 -1.21
C HIS A 211 -1.71 -12.14 -1.94
N PRO A 212 -0.37 -12.17 -1.85
CA PRO A 212 0.45 -11.22 -2.56
C PRO A 212 0.19 -11.42 -4.05
N ASN A 213 -0.23 -10.35 -4.73
CA ASN A 213 -0.28 -10.39 -6.18
C ASN A 213 1.15 -10.65 -6.66
N ALA A 214 1.36 -11.71 -7.44
CA ALA A 214 2.69 -12.28 -7.74
C ALA A 214 3.69 -11.27 -8.34
N GLY A 215 3.21 -10.11 -8.83
CA GLY A 215 4.03 -9.02 -9.36
C GLY A 215 4.26 -7.81 -8.43
N TYR A 216 3.76 -7.79 -7.19
CA TYR A 216 3.84 -6.58 -6.33
C TYR A 216 5.30 -6.13 -6.10
N LEU A 217 6.16 -6.97 -5.53
CA LEU A 217 7.56 -6.58 -5.29
C LEU A 217 8.34 -6.38 -6.59
N GLN A 218 8.07 -7.23 -7.59
CA GLN A 218 8.68 -7.13 -8.92
C GLN A 218 8.40 -5.77 -9.57
N SER A 219 7.18 -5.24 -9.44
CA SER A 219 6.83 -3.93 -9.97
C SER A 219 7.67 -2.79 -9.37
N ARG A 220 8.02 -2.87 -8.08
CA ARG A 220 8.90 -1.87 -7.44
C ARG A 220 10.35 -2.00 -7.92
N LEU A 221 10.84 -3.22 -8.14
CA LEU A 221 12.18 -3.47 -8.69
C LEU A 221 12.34 -2.92 -10.11
N LEU A 222 11.33 -3.12 -10.96
CA LEU A 222 11.37 -2.68 -12.35
C LEU A 222 11.17 -1.17 -12.51
N ARG A 223 10.48 -0.52 -11.57
CA ARG A 223 10.20 0.91 -11.64
C ARG A 223 11.43 1.78 -11.44
N HIS A 224 12.30 1.38 -10.50
CA HIS A 224 13.56 2.05 -10.24
C HIS A 224 14.70 1.04 -10.38
N PRO A 225 15.30 0.90 -11.58
CA PRO A 225 16.52 0.10 -11.68
C PRO A 225 17.57 0.68 -10.76
N GLY A 226 18.23 -0.20 -10.00
CA GLY A 226 19.22 0.19 -9.01
C GLY A 226 20.28 1.09 -9.64
N ARG A 227 20.60 2.20 -8.99
CA ARG A 227 21.64 3.15 -9.45
C ARG A 227 23.06 2.74 -9.02
N HIS A 228 23.18 1.59 -8.36
CA HIS A 228 24.45 1.09 -7.84
C HIS A 228 25.19 0.30 -8.92
N THR A 229 26.51 0.37 -8.88
CA THR A 229 27.38 -0.52 -9.66
C THR A 229 27.32 -1.92 -9.05
N CYS A 230 26.90 -2.91 -9.84
CA CYS A 230 27.02 -4.32 -9.46
C CYS A 230 28.51 -4.73 -9.61
N GLN A 231 29.28 -4.59 -8.53
CA GLN A 231 30.64 -5.11 -8.41
C GLN A 231 30.66 -6.23 -7.35
#